data_AF-A0AAD0TBY1-F1
#
_entry.id   AF-A0AAD0TBY1-F1
#
_cell.length_a   1.000
_cell.length_b   1.000
_cell.length_c   1.000
_cell.angle_alpha   90.00
_cell.angle_beta   90.00
_cell.angle_gamma   90.00
#
_symmetry.space_group_name_H-M   'P 1'
#
loop_
_entity.id
_entity.type
_entity.pdbx_description
1 polymer ?
#
loop_
_entity_poly.entity_id
_entity_poly.type
_entity_poly.pdbx_seq_one_letter_code
_entity_poly.pdbx_strand_id
1 'polypeptide(L)'
;MDLDFDKLIGAFPEYELSTKPRPDGGFVLTLEREGKFFQRVVAATAQLDWLVSTLRRDLALEHGEVPPVESLKVLHRKPLPRYLRA
;
A
#
# COMPACT_ATOMS: atom_id res chain seq x y z
N MET A 1 -8.18 -13.12 8.91
CA MET A 1 -8.14 -11.69 9.28
C MET A 1 -8.61 -10.96 8.05
N ASP A 2 -9.86 -10.52 8.05
CA ASP A 2 -10.40 -9.76 6.94
C ASP A 2 -9.83 -8.34 7.02
N LEU A 3 -9.28 -7.86 5.90
CA LEU A 3 -8.85 -6.46 5.78
C LEU A 3 -10.11 -5.59 5.83
N ASP A 4 -10.12 -4.65 6.76
CA ASP A 4 -11.20 -3.67 6.91
C ASP A 4 -11.11 -2.65 5.76
N PHE A 5 -11.83 -2.93 4.67
CA PHE A 5 -11.83 -2.11 3.46
C PHE A 5 -12.43 -0.72 3.69
N ASP A 6 -13.40 -0.57 4.60
CA ASP A 6 -13.99 0.73 4.92
C ASP A 6 -12.95 1.67 5.51
N LYS A 7 -12.09 1.16 6.40
CA LYS A 7 -10.95 1.94 6.91
C LYS A 7 -9.92 2.25 5.85
N LEU A 8 -9.67 1.33 4.91
CA LEU A 8 -8.76 1.57 3.80
C LEU A 8 -9.29 2.68 2.89
N ILE A 9 -10.59 2.68 2.58
CA ILE A 9 -11.28 3.73 1.83
C ILE A 9 -11.20 5.06 2.57
N GLY A 10 -11.50 5.07 3.88
CA GLY A 10 -11.38 6.28 4.70
C GLY A 10 -9.96 6.84 4.80
N ALA A 11 -8.92 6.02 4.61
CA ALA A 11 -7.53 6.47 4.64
C ALA A 11 -7.08 7.20 3.35
N PHE A 12 -7.78 7.00 2.24
CA PHE A 12 -7.47 7.57 0.91
C PHE A 12 -8.72 8.18 0.26
N PRO A 13 -9.34 9.22 0.86
CA PRO A 13 -10.61 9.76 0.39
C PRO A 13 -10.53 10.43 -1.00
N GLU A 14 -9.33 10.82 -1.44
CA GLU A 14 -9.10 11.42 -2.76
C GLU A 14 -8.92 10.40 -3.89
N TYR A 15 -8.99 9.10 -3.57
CA TYR A 15 -8.75 8.01 -4.52
C TYR A 15 -9.94 7.06 -4.57
N GLU A 16 -10.30 6.64 -5.77
CA GLU A 16 -11.23 5.53 -5.97
C GLU A 16 -10.47 4.20 -5.85
N LEU A 17 -10.97 3.32 -4.97
CA LEU A 17 -10.33 2.05 -4.64
C LEU A 17 -11.05 0.90 -5.32
N SER A 18 -10.30 0.08 -6.06
CA SER A 18 -10.80 -1.19 -6.59
C SER A 18 -9.83 -2.32 -6.26
N THR A 19 -10.37 -3.53 -6.07
CA THR A 19 -9.57 -4.71 -5.74
C THR A 19 -9.84 -5.84 -6.71
N LYS A 20 -8.77 -6.59 -7.04
CA LYS A 20 -8.85 -7.81 -7.83
C LYS A 20 -8.23 -8.97 -7.05
N PRO A 21 -9.01 -10.03 -6.72
CA PRO A 21 -8.48 -11.15 -5.95
C PRO A 21 -7.41 -11.91 -6.74
N ARG A 22 -6.47 -12.51 -6.01
CA ARG A 22 -5.42 -13.37 -6.56
C ARG A 22 -5.56 -14.80 -6.03
N PRO A 23 -5.07 -15.82 -6.77
CA PRO A 23 -5.16 -17.22 -6.36
C PRO A 23 -4.42 -17.56 -5.06
N ASP A 24 -3.45 -16.74 -4.65
CA ASP A 24 -2.67 -16.89 -3.42
C ASP A 24 -3.38 -16.32 -2.17
N GLY A 25 -4.66 -15.91 -2.30
CA GLY A 25 -5.44 -15.28 -1.24
C GLY A 25 -5.09 -13.81 -1.01
N GLY A 26 -4.14 -13.26 -1.76
CA GLY A 26 -3.90 -11.83 -1.81
C GLY A 26 -4.85 -11.12 -2.79
N PHE A 27 -4.61 -9.84 -3.03
CA PHE A 27 -5.31 -9.07 -4.03
C PHE A 27 -4.41 -8.01 -4.66
N VAL A 28 -4.78 -7.55 -5.84
CA VAL A 28 -4.24 -6.33 -6.44
C VAL A 28 -5.15 -5.19 -6.05
N LEU A 29 -4.59 -4.19 -5.37
CA LEU A 29 -5.24 -2.94 -5.06
C LEU A 29 -4.96 -1.94 -6.18
N THR A 30 -5.99 -1.28 -6.67
CA THR A 30 -5.88 -0.16 -7.61
C THR A 30 -6.45 1.08 -6.95
N LEU A 31 -5.68 2.16 -6.97
CA LEU A 31 -6.01 3.50 -6.53
C LEU A 31 -6.09 4.38 -7.78
N GLU A 32 -7.24 4.99 -8.03
CA GLU A 32 -7.42 5.92 -9.15
C GLU A 32 -7.66 7.34 -8.62
N ARG A 33 -6.98 8.33 -9.20
CA ARG A 33 -7.25 9.75 -8.98
C ARG A 33 -7.05 10.51 -10.27
N GLU A 34 -8.10 11.20 -10.73
CA GLU A 34 -8.03 12.10 -11.90
C GLU A 34 -7.42 11.42 -13.15
N GLY A 35 -7.75 10.14 -13.37
CA GLY A 35 -7.22 9.34 -14.50
C GLY A 35 -5.80 8.82 -14.32
N LYS A 36 -5.14 9.07 -13.18
CA LYS A 36 -3.90 8.40 -12.79
C LYS A 36 -4.23 7.14 -12.00
N PHE A 37 -3.64 6.03 -12.42
CA PHE A 37 -3.81 4.73 -11.78
C PHE A 37 -2.53 4.34 -11.05
N PHE A 38 -2.68 3.97 -9.78
CA PHE A 38 -1.63 3.39 -8.97
C PHE A 38 -2.04 1.98 -8.55
N GLN A 39 -1.21 0.98 -8.87
CA GLN A 39 -1.50 -0.41 -8.57
C GLN A 39 -0.50 -1.02 -7.61
N ARG A 40 -0.99 -1.82 -6.67
CA ARG A 40 -0.15 -2.52 -5.72
C ARG A 40 -0.62 -3.93 -5.43
N VAL A 41 0.33 -4.85 -5.37
CA VAL A 41 0.11 -6.21 -4.87
C VAL A 41 0.04 -6.20 -3.35
N VAL A 42 -1.03 -6.75 -2.81
CA VAL A 42 -1.26 -6.92 -1.37
C VAL A 42 -1.31 -8.42 -1.04
N ALA A 43 -0.46 -8.85 -0.12
CA ALA A 43 -0.41 -10.23 0.35
C ALA A 43 -1.61 -10.55 1.26
N ALA A 44 -2.03 -11.82 1.30
CA ALA A 44 -3.11 -12.30 2.18
C ALA A 44 -2.88 -12.00 3.67
N THR A 45 -1.61 -11.87 4.08
CA THR A 45 -1.18 -11.62 5.46
C THR A 45 -0.94 -10.14 5.76
N ALA A 46 -1.28 -9.24 4.83
CA ALA A 46 -1.07 -7.81 5.01
C ALA A 46 -1.90 -7.26 6.18
N GLN A 47 -1.26 -6.47 7.02
CA GLN A 47 -1.92 -5.74 8.10
C GLN A 47 -2.34 -4.36 7.58
N LEU A 48 -3.52 -3.88 7.99
CA LEU A 48 -4.09 -2.62 7.49
C LEU A 48 -3.19 -1.41 7.74
N ASP A 49 -2.72 -1.20 8.98
CA ASP A 49 -1.87 -0.04 9.33
C ASP A 49 -0.59 0.01 8.49
N TRP A 50 -0.07 -1.18 8.19
CA TRP A 50 1.11 -1.37 7.36
C TRP A 50 0.81 -1.04 5.91
N LEU A 51 -0.29 -1.57 5.37
CA LEU A 51 -0.73 -1.31 4.02
C LEU A 51 -0.93 0.20 3.80
N VAL A 52 -1.65 0.88 4.70
CA VAL A 52 -1.88 2.33 4.63
C VAL A 52 -0.57 3.10 4.66
N SER A 53 0.32 2.80 5.61
CA SER A 53 1.64 3.46 5.69
C SER A 53 2.46 3.26 4.42
N THR A 54 2.39 2.07 3.86
CA THR A 54 3.15 1.67 2.69
C THR A 54 2.59 2.35 1.43
N LEU A 55 1.27 2.44 1.27
CA LEU A 55 0.61 3.15 0.17
C LEU A 55 0.87 4.66 0.20
N ARG A 56 0.79 5.32 1.37
CA ARG A 56 1.12 6.75 1.50
C ARG A 56 2.53 7.05 1.03
N ARG A 57 3.49 6.19 1.36
CA ARG A 57 4.87 6.30 0.91
C ARG A 57 4.99 6.13 -0.60
N ASP A 58 4.41 5.08 -1.17
CA ASP A 58 4.52 4.83 -2.60
C ASP A 58 3.86 5.95 -3.42
N LEU A 59 2.69 6.45 -2.98
CA LEU A 59 2.04 7.61 -3.61
C LEU A 59 2.92 8.86 -3.53
N ALA A 60 3.51 9.15 -2.38
CA ALA A 60 4.44 10.28 -2.26
C ALA A 60 5.63 10.14 -3.22
N LEU A 61 6.20 8.94 -3.33
CA LEU A 61 7.31 8.68 -4.26
C LEU A 61 6.90 8.84 -5.73
N GLU A 62 5.71 8.38 -6.12
CA GLU A 62 5.16 8.56 -7.47
C GLU A 62 4.94 10.02 -7.84
N HIS A 63 4.53 10.85 -6.87
CA HIS A 63 4.37 12.30 -7.07
C HIS A 63 5.68 13.09 -6.94
N GLY A 64 6.81 12.43 -6.65
CA GLY A 64 8.10 13.08 -6.39
C GLY A 64 8.16 13.84 -5.07
N GLU A 65 7.26 13.55 -4.15
CA GLU A 65 7.16 14.15 -2.83
C GLU A 65 7.96 13.36 -1.78
N VAL A 66 8.25 14.02 -0.65
CA VAL A 66 8.93 13.37 0.47
C VAL A 66 7.92 12.50 1.24
N PRO A 67 8.17 11.18 1.40
CA PRO A 67 7.23 10.31 2.09
C PRO A 67 7.11 10.66 3.58
N PRO A 68 5.93 10.47 4.21
CA PRO A 68 5.72 10.80 5.61
C PRO A 68 6.67 10.04 6.55
N VAL A 69 7.22 10.71 7.58
CA VAL A 69 8.19 10.12 8.51
C VAL A 69 7.63 8.87 9.23
N GLU A 70 6.35 8.86 9.54
CA GLU A 70 5.66 7.72 10.17
C GLU A 70 5.76 6.46 9.30
N SER A 71 5.66 6.61 7.98
CA SER A 71 5.82 5.49 7.03
C SER A 71 7.25 4.94 7.02
N LEU A 72 8.24 5.79 7.24
CA LEU A 72 9.66 5.40 7.32
C LEU A 72 9.96 4.64 8.61
N LYS A 73 9.30 4.97 9.74
CA LYS A 73 9.43 4.23 11.00
C LYS A 73 8.95 2.78 10.87
N VAL A 74 7.91 2.53 10.08
CA VAL A 74 7.40 1.18 9.80
C VAL A 74 8.41 0.37 8.99
N LEU A 75 9.02 0.99 7.97
CA LEU A 75 10.08 0.37 7.16
C LEU A 75 11.29 -0.03 8.02
N HIS A 76 11.66 0.80 9.00
CA HIS A 76 12.76 0.47 9.91
C HIS A 76 12.44 -0.77 10.78
N ARG A 77 11.17 -0.98 11.16
CA ARG A 77 10.72 -2.10 12.00
C ARG A 77 10.57 -3.42 11.24
N LYS A 78 10.20 -3.42 9.95
CA LYS A 78 10.37 -4.58 9.06
C LYS A 78 11.02 -4.11 7.76
N PRO A 79 12.34 -4.25 7.64
CA PRO A 79 13.03 -3.87 6.43
C PRO A 79 12.51 -4.69 5.24
N LEU A 80 12.52 -4.07 4.06
CA LEU A 80 12.31 -4.81 2.81
C LEU A 80 13.33 -5.95 2.71
N PRO A 81 12.96 -7.09 2.08
CA PRO A 81 13.91 -8.17 1.81
C PRO A 81 15.16 -7.58 1.13
N ARG A 82 16.33 -7.78 1.75
CA ARG A 82 17.60 -7.39 1.16
C ARG A 82 18.12 -8.59 0.37
N TYR A 83 18.26 -8.42 -0.94
CA TYR A 83 19.02 -9.37 -1.73
C TYR A 83 20.50 -9.14 -1.43
N LEU A 84 21.09 -10.06 -0.68
CA LEU A 84 22.55 -10.12 -0.58
C LEU A 84 23.05 -10.60 -1.94
N ARG A 85 23.84 -9.76 -2.61
CA ARG A 85 24.58 -10.18 -3.79
C ARG A 85 25.64 -11.17 -3.28
N ALA A 86 25.52 -12.43 -3.70
CA ALA A 86 26.55 -13.44 -3.47
C ALA A 86 27.85 -13.07 -4.21
#